data_AF-A0A934DPQ3-F1
#
_entry.id   AF-A0A934DPQ3-F1
#
_cell.length_a   1.000
_cell.length_b   1.000
_cell.length_c   1.000
_cell.angle_alpha   90.00
_cell.angle_beta   90.00
_cell.angle_gamma   90.00
#
_symmetry.space_group_name_H-M   'P 1'
#
loop_
_entity.id
_entity.type
_entity.pdbx_description
1 polymer ?
#
loop_
_entity_poly.entity_id
_entity_poly.type
_entity_poly.pdbx_seq_one_letter_code
_entity_poly.pdbx_strand_id
1 'polypeptide(L)'
;MTQDSHAAILAQAREAFASRGLLRCSLRVSLGERLYSVRCDEECFSVYRVNDKPFLPPGLPGWMVCRLSAQECFSLDQDEKACALPQTPEQLAQARAWLELVLEHLPAEDA
;
A
#
# COMPACT_ATOMS: atom_id res chain seq x y z
N MET A 1 8.28 -22.26 7.79
CA MET A 1 7.16 -21.31 7.84
C MET A 1 7.72 -20.00 8.38
N THR A 2 8.18 -19.12 7.50
CA THR A 2 8.68 -17.80 7.88
C THR A 2 7.46 -16.97 8.27
N GLN A 3 7.35 -16.64 9.55
CA GLN A 3 6.30 -15.76 10.04
C GLN A 3 6.69 -14.35 9.56
N ASP A 4 6.18 -13.95 8.40
CA ASP A 4 6.44 -12.63 7.83
C ASP A 4 5.93 -11.57 8.80
N SER A 5 6.86 -10.82 9.40
CA SER A 5 6.52 -9.71 10.29
C SER A 5 6.22 -8.46 9.44
N HIS A 6 5.37 -7.56 9.95
CA HIS A 6 5.15 -6.25 9.35
C HIS A 6 6.44 -5.50 8.97
N ALA A 7 7.51 -5.63 9.77
CA ALA A 7 8.81 -5.05 9.50
C ALA A 7 9.51 -5.67 8.28
N ALA A 8 9.34 -6.98 8.05
CA ALA A 8 9.89 -7.66 6.88
C ALA A 8 9.17 -7.20 5.59
N ILE A 9 7.84 -7.09 5.62
CA ILE A 9 7.05 -6.60 4.48
C ILE A 9 7.40 -5.13 4.19
N LEU A 10 7.52 -4.29 5.22
CA LEU A 10 7.92 -2.89 5.05
C LEU A 10 9.35 -2.78 4.50
N ALA A 11 10.29 -3.59 4.97
CA ALA A 11 11.65 -3.60 4.46
C ALA A 11 11.69 -3.95 2.96
N GLN A 12 10.92 -4.95 2.54
CA GLN A 12 10.78 -5.32 1.14
C GLN A 12 10.17 -4.20 0.29
N ALA A 13 9.12 -3.54 0.79
CA ALA A 13 8.53 -2.39 0.12
C ALA A 13 9.55 -1.26 -0.06
N ARG A 14 10.29 -0.94 1.01
CA ARG A 14 11.33 0.09 0.98
C ARG A 14 12.43 -0.22 -0.01
N GLU A 15 12.92 -1.45 -0.02
CA GLU A 15 13.96 -1.89 -0.96
C GLU A 15 13.49 -1.75 -2.41
N ALA A 16 12.29 -2.22 -2.72
CA ALA A 16 11.74 -2.14 -4.07
C ALA A 16 11.48 -0.70 -4.54
N PHE A 17 10.99 0.18 -3.66
CA PHE A 17 10.83 1.60 -3.98
C PHE A 17 12.18 2.33 -4.06
N ALA A 18 13.14 1.97 -3.22
CA ALA A 18 14.48 2.56 -3.23
C ALA A 18 15.23 2.21 -4.52
N SER A 19 15.21 0.95 -4.94
CA SER A 19 15.92 0.48 -6.13
C SER A 19 15.43 1.20 -7.40
N ARG A 20 14.15 1.57 -7.43
CA ARG A 20 13.50 2.33 -8.51
C ARG A 20 13.58 3.85 -8.36
N GLY A 21 14.18 4.37 -7.28
CA GLY A 21 14.23 5.82 -7.02
C GLY A 21 12.87 6.45 -6.68
N LEU A 22 11.91 5.66 -6.23
CA LEU A 22 10.51 6.07 -5.97
C LEU A 22 10.22 6.33 -4.47
N LEU A 23 11.23 6.25 -3.61
CA LEU A 23 11.08 6.58 -2.19
C LEU A 23 10.57 8.01 -2.01
N ARG A 24 9.62 8.19 -1.07
CA ARG A 24 8.92 9.44 -0.76
C ARG A 24 8.10 10.01 -1.93
N CYS A 25 7.95 9.27 -3.04
CA CYS A 25 7.06 9.64 -4.13
C CYS A 25 5.66 9.09 -3.90
N SER A 26 4.66 9.85 -4.35
CA SER A 26 3.28 9.37 -4.45
C SER A 26 3.02 8.93 -5.90
N LEU A 27 2.76 7.65 -6.08
CA LEU A 27 2.51 7.02 -7.38
C LEU A 27 1.03 6.77 -7.55
N ARG A 28 0.53 6.93 -8.77
CA ARG A 28 -0.83 6.53 -9.12
C ARG A 28 -0.78 5.23 -9.89
N VAL A 29 -1.43 4.21 -9.36
CA VAL A 29 -1.46 2.86 -9.91
C VAL A 29 -2.90 2.49 -10.23
N SER A 30 -3.19 2.13 -11.47
CA SER A 30 -4.49 1.59 -11.86
C SER A 30 -4.49 0.08 -11.68
N LEU A 31 -5.39 -0.44 -10.85
CA LEU A 31 -5.55 -1.87 -10.61
C LEU A 31 -6.98 -2.26 -11.00
N GLY A 32 -7.12 -2.90 -12.16
CA GLY A 32 -8.40 -3.10 -12.82
C GLY A 32 -9.05 -1.76 -13.20
N GLU A 33 -10.32 -1.58 -12.80
CA GLU A 33 -11.09 -0.35 -13.08
C GLU A 33 -10.89 0.74 -12.01
N ARG A 34 -10.06 0.49 -10.99
CA ARG A 34 -9.88 1.37 -9.84
C ARG A 34 -8.50 2.01 -9.84
N LEU A 35 -8.45 3.28 -9.42
CA LEU A 35 -7.21 4.02 -9.28
C LEU A 35 -6.77 4.05 -7.82
N TYR A 36 -5.49 3.84 -7.57
CA TYR A 36 -4.88 3.84 -6.25
C TYR A 36 -3.72 4.83 -6.21
N SER A 37 -3.55 5.50 -5.07
CA SER A 37 -2.37 6.29 -4.75
C SER A 37 -1.52 5.49 -3.79
N VAL A 38 -0.29 5.18 -4.19
CA VAL A 38 0.66 4.41 -3.41
C VAL A 38 1.82 5.31 -3.01
N ARG A 39 2.26 5.21 -1.76
CA ARG A 39 3.44 5.92 -1.26
C ARG A 39 4.23 5.02 -0.35
N CYS A 40 5.55 5.03 -0.52
CA CYS A 40 6.48 4.40 0.40
C CYS A 40 7.53 5.43 0.82
N ASP A 41 7.73 5.58 2.12
CA ASP A 41 8.85 6.30 2.71
C ASP A 41 9.58 5.40 3.72
N GLU A 42 10.53 5.96 4.47
CA GLU A 42 11.37 5.21 5.39
C GLU A 42 10.60 4.58 6.55
N GLU A 43 9.46 5.17 6.91
CA GLU A 43 8.70 4.82 8.09
C GLU A 43 7.41 4.08 7.74
N CYS A 44 6.84 4.34 6.56
CA CYS A 44 5.58 3.74 6.17
C CYS A 44 5.46 3.42 4.67
N PHE A 45 4.70 2.36 4.40
CA PHE A 45 4.12 2.07 3.11
C PHE A 45 2.61 2.26 3.21
N SER A 46 1.99 2.95 2.26
CA SER A 46 0.57 3.24 2.28
C SER A 46 -0.06 3.19 0.89
N VAL A 47 -1.28 2.66 0.84
CA VAL A 47 -2.11 2.54 -0.35
C VAL A 47 -3.46 3.18 -0.06
N TYR A 48 -3.87 4.10 -0.91
CA TYR A 48 -5.15 4.79 -0.86
C TYR A 48 -5.92 4.48 -2.13
N ARG A 49 -7.20 4.14 -2.05
CA ARG A 49 -8.07 4.09 -3.23
C ARG A 49 -8.45 5.52 -3.59
N VAL A 50 -8.11 5.99 -4.78
CA VAL A 50 -8.52 7.33 -5.23
C VAL A 50 -10.03 7.31 -5.47
N ASN A 51 -10.72 8.35 -5.02
CA ASN A 51 -12.15 8.50 -5.29
C ASN A 51 -12.33 9.04 -6.71
N ASP A 52 -13.07 8.31 -7.53
CA ASP A 52 -13.38 8.64 -8.93
C ASP A 52 -14.73 9.37 -9.07
N LYS A 53 -15.46 9.58 -7.96
CA LYS A 53 -16.76 10.24 -8.01
C LYS A 53 -16.63 11.70 -8.47
N PRO A 54 -17.39 12.13 -9.49
CA PRO A 54 -17.21 13.42 -10.18
C PRO A 54 -17.55 14.68 -9.36
N PHE A 55 -17.89 14.56 -8.07
CA PHE A 55 -18.33 15.68 -7.22
C PHE A 55 -17.53 15.84 -5.92
N LEU A 56 -16.48 15.04 -5.72
CA LEU A 56 -15.59 15.21 -4.58
C LEU A 56 -14.37 16.03 -4.99
N PRO A 57 -13.90 16.96 -4.13
CA PRO A 57 -12.76 17.79 -4.45
C PRO A 57 -11.53 16.91 -4.79
N PRO A 58 -10.83 17.19 -5.90
CA PRO A 58 -9.58 16.52 -6.23
C PRO A 58 -8.57 16.80 -5.11
N GLY A 59 -8.10 15.74 -4.43
CA GLY A 59 -7.10 15.86 -3.36
C GLY A 59 -7.52 15.33 -2.00
N LEU A 60 -8.78 14.91 -1.80
CA LEU A 60 -9.08 14.03 -0.66
C LEU A 60 -8.44 12.66 -0.94
N PRO A 61 -7.48 12.19 -0.10
CA PRO A 61 -6.98 10.84 -0.22
C PRO A 61 -8.19 9.94 -0.03
N GLY A 62 -8.56 9.19 -1.07
CA GLY A 62 -9.68 8.29 -0.91
C GLY A 62 -9.33 7.16 0.06
N TRP A 63 -10.27 6.25 0.24
CA TRP A 63 -10.27 5.26 1.32
C TRP A 63 -8.90 4.61 1.53
N MET A 64 -8.43 4.60 2.77
CA MET A 64 -7.14 4.03 3.14
C MET A 64 -7.23 2.51 3.01
N VAL A 65 -6.52 1.91 2.07
CA VAL A 65 -6.66 0.47 1.78
C VAL A 65 -5.61 -0.32 2.53
N CYS A 66 -4.37 0.17 2.56
CA CYS A 66 -3.29 -0.48 3.30
C CYS A 66 -2.37 0.57 3.92
N ARG A 67 -1.88 0.33 5.13
CA ARG A 67 -0.68 0.97 5.67
C ARG A 67 0.11 -0.04 6.45
N LEU A 68 1.41 0.02 6.24
CA LEU A 68 2.42 -0.72 6.96
C LEU A 68 3.38 0.29 7.54
N SER A 69 3.61 0.21 8.84
CA SER A 69 4.70 0.89 9.55
C SER A 69 5.29 -0.07 10.59
N ALA A 70 6.36 0.36 11.26
CA ALA A 70 6.94 -0.39 12.36
C ALA A 70 5.97 -0.63 13.54
N GLN A 71 4.92 0.19 13.67
CA GLN A 71 3.98 0.14 14.80
C GLN A 71 2.59 -0.37 14.41
N GLU A 72 2.24 -0.31 13.14
CA GLU A 72 0.87 -0.53 12.67
C GLU A 72 0.85 -1.20 11.28
N CYS A 73 0.03 -2.24 11.16
CA CYS A 73 -0.39 -2.82 9.89
C CYS A 73 -1.91 -2.74 9.84
N PHE A 74 -2.47 -1.96 8.93
CA PHE A 74 -3.90 -2.03 8.63
C PHE A 74 -4.09 -2.34 7.14
N SER A 75 -5.10 -3.15 6.85
CA SER A 75 -5.59 -3.35 5.49
C SER A 75 -7.11 -3.31 5.51
N LEU A 76 -7.72 -2.16 5.19
CA LEU A 76 -9.17 -2.08 5.08
C LEU A 76 -9.55 -2.90 3.85
N ASP A 77 -10.20 -4.04 4.09
CA ASP A 77 -10.65 -4.95 3.05
C ASP A 77 -11.43 -4.21 1.95
N GLN A 78 -11.55 -4.82 0.78
CA GLN A 78 -12.24 -4.32 -0.41
C GLN A 78 -13.69 -3.84 -0.11
N ASP A 79 -14.24 -4.29 1.02
CA ASP A 79 -15.57 -3.99 1.57
C ASP A 79 -15.68 -2.68 2.38
N GLU A 80 -14.63 -1.84 2.43
CA GLU A 80 -14.68 -0.52 3.12
C GLU A 80 -14.97 -0.62 4.63
N LYS A 81 -14.60 -1.74 5.26
CA LYS A 81 -14.76 -1.93 6.71
C LYS A 81 -13.48 -1.53 7.43
N ALA A 82 -13.61 -0.71 8.48
CA ALA A 82 -12.53 -0.38 9.38
C ALA A 82 -11.94 -1.65 10.04
N CYS A 83 -10.62 -1.82 9.99
CA CYS A 83 -9.94 -2.88 10.71
C CYS A 83 -9.99 -2.61 12.21
N ALA A 84 -10.35 -3.63 12.99
CA ALA A 84 -10.08 -3.64 14.41
C ALA A 84 -8.62 -4.07 14.64
N LEU A 85 -7.90 -3.33 15.51
CA LEU A 85 -6.74 -3.86 16.21
C LEU A 85 -7.23 -4.98 17.15
N PRO A 86 -6.50 -6.11 17.33
CA PRO A 86 -5.12 -6.39 16.94
C PRO A 86 -4.94 -7.02 15.55
N GLN A 87 -3.69 -6.98 15.07
CA GLN A 87 -3.24 -7.49 13.77
C GLN A 87 -3.39 -9.01 13.69
N THR A 88 -4.23 -9.50 12.77
CA THR A 88 -4.35 -10.95 12.52
C THR A 88 -3.34 -11.39 11.45
N PRO A 89 -2.91 -12.68 11.43
CA PRO A 89 -2.06 -13.21 10.36
C PRO A 89 -2.64 -13.00 8.95
N GLU A 90 -3.97 -12.97 8.84
CA GLU A 90 -4.70 -12.68 7.61
C GLU A 90 -4.46 -11.24 7.10
N GLN A 91 -4.38 -10.26 8.00
CA GLN A 91 -4.10 -8.87 7.61
C GLN A 91 -2.66 -8.70 7.10
N LEU A 92 -1.70 -9.45 7.65
CA LEU A 92 -0.33 -9.48 7.15
C LEU A 92 -0.27 -10.10 5.75
N ALA A 93 -1.00 -11.20 5.53
CA ALA A 93 -1.12 -11.81 4.21
C ALA A 93 -1.74 -10.84 3.19
N GLN A 94 -2.77 -10.07 3.61
CA GLN A 94 -3.41 -9.08 2.75
C GLN A 94 -2.48 -7.90 2.43
N ALA A 95 -1.70 -7.41 3.41
CA ALA A 95 -0.74 -6.34 3.18
C ALA A 95 0.40 -6.79 2.24
N ARG A 96 0.82 -8.06 2.34
CA ARG A 96 1.76 -8.68 1.40
C ARG A 96 1.18 -8.76 -0.01
N ALA A 97 -0.06 -9.21 -0.15
CA ALA A 97 -0.74 -9.27 -1.44
C ALA A 97 -0.86 -7.87 -2.09
N TRP A 98 -1.13 -6.83 -1.28
CA TRP A 98 -1.09 -5.45 -1.75
C TRP A 98 0.28 -5.01 -2.21
N LEU A 99 1.33 -5.36 -1.46
CA LEU A 99 2.70 -5.05 -1.87
C LEU A 99 3.01 -5.72 -3.21
N GLU A 100 2.81 -7.03 -3.33
CA GLU A 100 3.08 -7.78 -4.56
C GLU A 100 2.35 -7.19 -5.77
N LEU A 101 1.04 -6.92 -5.62
CA LEU A 101 0.22 -6.32 -6.67
C LEU A 101 0.72 -4.92 -7.07
N VAL A 102 1.14 -4.10 -6.10
CA VAL A 102 1.75 -2.79 -6.38
C VAL A 102 3.05 -2.96 -7.13
N LEU A 103 3.93 -3.86 -6.70
CA LEU A 103 5.25 -4.06 -7.30
C LEU A 103 5.16 -4.49 -8.77
N GLU A 104 4.15 -5.29 -9.12
CA GLU A 104 3.86 -5.67 -10.52
C GLU A 104 3.49 -4.47 -11.41
N HIS A 105 2.95 -3.40 -10.81
CA HIS A 105 2.49 -2.21 -11.52
C HIS A 105 3.36 -0.97 -11.29
N LEU A 106 4.47 -1.11 -10.55
CA LEU A 106 5.46 -0.05 -10.45
C LEU A 106 6.14 0.15 -11.81
N PRO A 107 6.51 1.39 -12.17
CA PRO A 107 7.34 1.61 -13.34
C PRO A 107 8.63 0.79 -13.21
N ALA A 108 9.06 0.19 -14.32
CA ALA A 108 10.30 -0.56 -14.39
C ALA A 108 11.48 0.35 -13.96
N GLU A 109 12.53 -0.26 -13.42
CA GLU A 109 13.80 0.45 -13.21
C GLU A 109 14.25 0.98 -14.58
N ASP A 110 14.20 2.29 -14.77
CA ASP A 110 14.84 2.93 -15.92
C ASP A 110 16.33 2.58 -15.84
N ALA A 111 16.76 1.66 -16.71
CA ALA A 111 18.13 1.20 -16.88
C ALA A 111 19.00 2.23 -17.62
#